data_AF-A0A3B9MQ75-F1
#
_entry.id   AF-A0A3B9MQ75-F1
#
_cell.length_a   1.000
_cell.length_b   1.000
_cell.length_c   1.000
_cell.angle_alpha   90.00
_cell.angle_beta   90.00
_cell.angle_gamma   90.00
#
_symmetry.space_group_name_H-M   'P 1'
#
loop_
_entity.id
_entity.type
_entity.pdbx_description
1 polymer ?
#
loop_
_entity_poly.entity_id
_entity_poly.type
_entity_poly.pdbx_seq_one_letter_code
_entity_poly.pdbx_strand_id
1 'polypeptide(L)' 'FIRGQNPHARIIVLTAYGSAEMEKEALSCGADAFLRKPKPLSHVAQVIQGLIESPPKQAARGA' A
#
# COMPACT_ATOMS: atom_id res chain seq x y z
N PHE A 1 6.29 -8.98 -7.91
CA PHE A 1 6.07 -10.38 -7.50
C PHE A 1 4.74 -10.57 -6.76
N ILE A 2 4.50 -9.94 -5.60
CA ILE A 2 3.25 -10.13 -4.80
C ILE A 2 1.97 -9.91 -5.62
N ARG A 3 1.84 -8.77 -6.29
CA ARG A 3 0.64 -8.45 -7.09
C ARG A 3 0.39 -9.41 -8.27
N GLY A 4 1.45 -10.02 -8.82
CA GLY A 4 1.33 -11.02 -9.88
C GLY A 4 0.89 -12.40 -9.36
N GLN A 5 1.17 -12.71 -8.09
CA GLN A 5 0.76 -13.96 -7.45
C GLN A 5 -0.64 -13.85 -6.81
N ASN A 6 -0.96 -12.68 -6.26
CA ASN A 6 -2.27 -12.36 -5.71
C ASN A 6 -2.67 -10.93 -6.08
N PRO A 7 -3.47 -10.74 -7.14
CA PRO A 7 -3.92 -9.42 -7.58
C PRO A 7 -4.72 -8.66 -6.50
N HIS A 8 -5.37 -9.37 -5.58
CA HIS A 8 -6.24 -8.80 -4.56
C HIS A 8 -5.54 -8.51 -3.23
N ALA A 9 -4.29 -8.93 -3.04
CA ALA A 9 -3.55 -8.69 -1.80
C ALA A 9 -3.37 -7.18 -1.55
N ARG A 10 -3.78 -6.67 -0.38
CA ARG A 10 -3.52 -5.28 0.01
C ARG A 10 -2.06 -5.11 0.42
N ILE A 11 -1.38 -4.09 -0.09
CA ILE A 11 0.05 -3.86 0.13
C ILE A 11 0.23 -2.50 0.80
N ILE A 12 0.78 -2.51 2.01
CA ILE A 12 1.17 -1.29 2.73
C ILE A 12 2.70 -1.27 2.84
N VAL A 13 3.33 -0.19 2.40
CA VAL A 13 4.77 0.02 2.58
C VAL A 13 4.99 0.83 3.85
N LEU A 14 5.74 0.29 4.81
CA LEU A 14 6.09 0.99 6.05
C LEU A 14 7.61 1.17 6.15
N THR A 15 8.12 2.39 5.94
CA THR A 15 9.56 2.68 5.85
C THR A 15 10.05 3.64 6.93
N ALA A 16 11.28 3.50 7.41
CA ALA A 16 11.90 4.48 8.33
C ALA A 16 12.44 5.74 7.63
N TYR A 17 12.91 5.59 6.40
CA TYR A 17 13.34 6.70 5.55
C TYR A 17 12.57 6.60 4.25
N GLY A 18 11.71 7.59 3.99
CA GLY A 18 10.88 7.64 2.78
C GLY A 18 10.96 9.03 2.18
N SER A 19 11.50 9.12 0.97
CA SER A 19 11.43 10.34 0.16
C SER A 19 10.09 10.40 -0.60
N ALA A 20 9.79 11.54 -1.20
CA ALA A 20 8.62 11.69 -2.05
C ALA A 20 8.69 10.78 -3.29
N GLU A 21 9.89 10.55 -3.81
CA GLU A 21 10.16 9.67 -4.95
C GLU A 21 9.87 8.21 -4.59
N MET A 22 10.31 7.75 -3.42
CA MET A 22 10.03 6.39 -2.95
C MET A 22 8.54 6.15 -2.74
N GLU A 23 7.82 7.14 -2.21
CA GLU A 23 6.37 7.08 -2.04
C GLU A 23 5.67 6.98 -3.40
N LYS A 24 6.07 7.83 -4.36
CA LYS A 24 5.54 7.80 -5.73
C LYS A 24 5.83 6.46 -6.42
N GLU A 25 7.04 5.94 -6.29
CA GLU A 25 7.44 4.65 -6.85
C GLU A 25 6.60 3.52 -6.25
N ALA A 26 6.51 3.43 -4.92
CA ALA A 26 5.72 2.42 -4.23
C ALA A 26 4.25 2.41 -4.69
N LEU A 27 3.63 3.58 -4.80
CA LEU A 27 2.26 3.71 -5.28
C LEU A 27 2.13 3.31 -6.76
N SER A 28 3.11 3.67 -7.61
CA SER A 28 3.13 3.27 -9.03
C SER A 28 3.31 1.76 -9.22
N CYS A 29 4.07 1.10 -8.33
CA CYS A 29 4.21 -0.36 -8.28
C CYS A 29 2.97 -1.06 -7.72
N GLY A 30 1.94 -0.31 -7.35
CA GLY A 30 0.66 -0.83 -6.88
C GLY A 30 0.60 -1.06 -5.38
N ALA A 31 1.34 -0.33 -4.55
CA ALA A 31 1.03 -0.25 -3.13
C ALA A 31 -0.32 0.45 -2.90
N ASP A 32 -1.08 -0.02 -1.91
CA ASP A 32 -2.34 0.58 -1.50
C ASP A 32 -2.12 1.74 -0.51
N ALA A 33 -1.02 1.73 0.26
CA ALA A 33 -0.62 2.82 1.15
C ALA A 33 0.89 2.86 1.39
N PHE A 34 1.40 4.05 1.73
CA PHE A 34 2.78 4.30 2.10
C PHE A 34 2.84 5.05 3.44
N LEU A 35 3.56 4.49 4.42
CA LEU A 35 3.64 4.98 5.79
C LEU A 35 5.10 5.16 6.20
N ARG A 36 5.41 6.30 6.83
CA ARG A 36 6.76 6.58 7.38
C ARG A 36 6.82 6.26 8.86
N LYS A 37 7.77 5.46 9.33
CA LYS A 37 8.01 5.20 10.75
C LYS A 37 8.56 6.47 11.44
N PRO A 38 8.32 6.64 12.74
CA PRO A 38 7.43 5.81 13.57
C PRO A 38 5.95 6.10 13.25
N LYS A 39 5.11 5.07 13.35
CA LYS A 39 3.66 5.21 13.38
C LYS A 39 3.10 4.46 14.58
N PRO A 40 2.18 5.09 15.34
CA PRO A 40 1.39 4.36 16.32
C PRO A 40 0.67 3.20 15.64
N LEU A 41 0.57 2.05 16.32
CA LEU A 41 -0.16 0.89 15.81
C LEU A 41 -1.63 1.20 15.55
N SER A 42 -2.24 2.11 16.32
CA SER A 42 -3.60 2.60 16.09
C SER A 42 -3.76 3.24 14.71
N HIS A 43 -2.78 4.03 14.27
CA HIS A 43 -2.81 4.62 12.93
C HIS A 43 -2.64 3.55 11.85
N VAL A 44 -1.75 2.57 12.05
CA VAL A 44 -1.62 1.44 11.12
C VAL A 44 -2.94 0.66 11.02
N ALA A 45 -3.60 0.39 12.15
CA ALA A 45 -4.89 -0.29 12.19
C ALA A 45 -5.98 0.51 11.47
N GLN A 46 -6.03 1.83 11.63
CA GLN A 46 -6.97 2.69 10.91
C GLN A 46 -6.78 2.61 9.39
N VAL A 47 -5.53 2.60 8.92
CA VAL A 47 -5.23 2.44 7.49
C VAL A 47 -5.69 1.07 6.99
N ILE A 48 -5.41 0.00 7.75
CA ILE A 48 -5.85 -1.36 7.40
C ILE A 48 -7.38 -1.42 7.31
N GLN A 49 -8.08 -0.87 8.30
CA GLN A 49 -9.55 -0.86 8.31
C GLN A 49 -10.10 -0.15 7.06
N GLY A 50 -9.56 1.02 6.72
CA GLY A 50 -9.95 1.74 5.51
C GLY A 50 -9.71 0.94 4.22
N LEU A 51 -8.64 0.14 4.15
CA LEU A 51 -8.37 -0.71 2.99
C LEU A 51 -9.26 -1.95 2.89
N ILE A 52 -9.74 -2.47 4.03
CA ILE A 52 -10.70 -3.58 4.09
C ILE A 52 -12.09 -3.10 3.64
N GLU A 53 -12.49 -1.91 4.09
CA GLU A 53 -13.80 -1.32 3.76
C GLU A 53 -13.86 -0.77 2.33
N SER A 54 -12.72 -0.36 1.77
CA SER A 54 -12.64 0.13 0.41
C SER A 54 -12.71 -1.01 -0.61
N PRO A 55 -13.40 -0.85 -1.75
CA PRO A 55 -13.37 -1.83 -2.82
C PRO A 55 -11.93 -2.07 -3.30
N PRO A 56 -11.57 -3.30 -3.73
CA PRO A 56 -10.26 -3.60 -4.31
C PRO A 56 -9.93 -2.61 -5.41
N LYS A 57 -8.76 -1.96 -5.32
CA LYS A 57 -8.27 -1.16 -6.44
C LYS A 57 -8.04 -2.16 -7.55
N GLN A 58 -8.83 -2.11 -8.63
CA GLN A 58 -8.69 -3.05 -9.74
C GLN A 58 -7.22 -3.02 -10.16
N ALA A 59 -6.54 -4.15 -10.03
CA ALA A 59 -5.23 -4.32 -10.63
C ALA A 59 -5.44 -4.00 -12.10
N ALA A 60 -4.74 -2.96 -12.60
CA ALA A 60 -4.84 -2.55 -13.99
C ALA A 60 -4.77 -3.83 -14.84
N ARG A 61 -5.88 -4.16 -15.51
CA ARG A 61 -5.96 -5.30 -16.42
C ARG A 61 -4.78 -5.15 -17.37
N GLY A 62 -3.97 -6.20 -17.47
CA GLY A 62 -2.81 -6.23 -18.35
C GLY A 62 -3.16 -5.73 -19.74
N ALA A 63 -2.34 -4.80 -20.22
CA ALA A 63 -2.07 -4.64 -21.64
C ALA A 63 -0.97 -5.63 -22.03
#